data_AF-A0A8S3WLW9-F1
#
_entry.id   AF-A0A8S3WLW9-F1
#
_cell.length_a   1.000
_cell.length_b   1.000
_cell.length_c   1.000
_cell.angle_alpha   90.00
_cell.angle_beta   90.00
_cell.angle_gamma   90.00
#
_symmetry.space_group_name_H-M   'P 1'
#
loop_
_entity.id
_entity.type
_entity.pdbx_description
1 polymer ?
#
loop_
_entity_poly.entity_id
_entity_poly.type
_entity_poly.pdbx_seq_one_letter_code
_entity_poly.pdbx_strand_id
1 'polypeptide(L)'
;MEKSEIENQKLRTQYRVHKIRAKCFFDKLREDNQDLLILSFDCQKNLPLPKVADQSAYYSRQFNSYVWTEDVASKGANEIASCLYHCLNHSNLDGKTKIRLVADGCGGQNKNSILLGMVAKWLHDTQHSIDQVEIVFPVTGHSFIPPDRVFAMTEKEIRRLETITNPETYIDIMGSNATIRRLVTEVPIFDWKSACRDVLKSTQTLHFQISKTKRHSELSSIKQNVAKSWFGEKFHIEMIFAIH
;
A
#
# COMPACT_ATOMS: atom_id res chain seq x y z
N MET A 1 20.52 -34.53 -17.69
CA MET A 1 19.05 -34.36 -17.62
C MET A 1 18.68 -33.98 -16.20
N GLU A 2 18.68 -34.91 -15.25
CA GLU A 2 18.42 -34.80 -13.81
C GLU A 2 18.42 -33.38 -13.16
N LYS A 3 19.51 -32.60 -13.22
CA LYS A 3 19.54 -31.21 -12.69
C LYS A 3 18.41 -30.33 -13.23
N SER A 4 18.09 -30.43 -14.52
CA SER A 4 17.01 -29.69 -15.19
C SER A 4 15.63 -30.17 -14.73
N GLU A 5 15.48 -31.47 -14.42
CA GLU A 5 14.21 -32.02 -13.94
C GLU A 5 13.93 -31.60 -12.49
N ILE A 6 14.96 -31.61 -11.63
CA ILE A 6 14.92 -31.05 -10.28
C ILE A 6 14.61 -29.55 -10.30
N GLU A 7 15.20 -28.80 -11.24
CA GLU A 7 14.93 -27.36 -11.40
C GLU A 7 13.51 -27.09 -11.90
N ASN A 8 13.03 -27.84 -12.90
CA ASN A 8 11.63 -27.79 -13.35
C ASN A 8 10.64 -28.16 -12.23
N GLN A 9 10.97 -29.13 -11.38
CA GLN A 9 10.14 -29.52 -10.24
C GLN A 9 10.11 -28.42 -9.16
N LYS A 10 11.24 -27.75 -8.90
CA LYS A 10 11.32 -26.56 -8.03
C LYS A 10 10.48 -25.41 -8.58
N LEU A 11 10.63 -25.07 -9.87
CA LEU A 11 9.86 -24.01 -10.53
C LEU A 11 8.35 -24.29 -10.51
N ARG A 12 7.93 -25.53 -10.81
CA ARG A 12 6.52 -25.97 -10.70
C ARG A 12 5.99 -25.87 -9.27
N THR A 13 6.81 -26.19 -8.27
CA THR A 13 6.45 -26.05 -6.86
C THR A 13 6.29 -24.58 -6.46
N GLN A 14 7.27 -23.74 -6.79
CA GLN A 14 7.22 -22.28 -6.56
C GLN A 14 5.98 -21.66 -7.22
N TYR A 15 5.66 -22.04 -8.46
CA TYR A 15 4.47 -21.55 -9.18
C TYR A 15 3.14 -21.99 -8.53
N ARG A 16 3.06 -23.22 -8.00
CA ARG A 16 1.88 -23.69 -7.24
C ARG A 16 1.71 -22.90 -5.95
N VAL A 17 2.80 -22.71 -5.18
CA VAL A 17 2.78 -21.91 -3.94
C VAL A 17 2.43 -20.46 -4.25
N HIS A 18 2.97 -19.88 -5.33
CA HIS A 18 2.63 -18.54 -5.80
C HIS A 18 1.12 -18.39 -6.05
N LYS A 19 0.51 -19.29 -6.83
CA LYS A 19 -0.94 -19.27 -7.08
C LYS A 19 -1.77 -19.36 -5.81
N ILE A 20 -1.35 -20.20 -4.85
CA ILE A 20 -2.04 -20.32 -3.55
C ILE A 20 -1.94 -19.00 -2.76
N ARG A 21 -0.76 -18.39 -2.67
CA ARG A 21 -0.58 -17.10 -1.97
C ARG A 21 -1.38 -15.97 -2.62
N ALA A 22 -1.38 -15.87 -3.95
CA ALA A 22 -2.20 -14.90 -4.68
C ALA A 22 -3.70 -15.12 -4.44
N LYS A 23 -4.18 -16.37 -4.39
CA LYS A 23 -5.56 -16.68 -4.01
C LYS A 23 -5.86 -16.20 -2.58
N CYS A 24 -5.06 -16.58 -1.60
CA CYS A 24 -5.25 -16.17 -0.20
C CYS A 24 -5.20 -14.64 -0.01
N PHE A 25 -4.42 -13.92 -0.83
CA PHE A 25 -4.43 -12.47 -0.87
C PHE A 25 -5.78 -11.92 -1.36
N PHE A 26 -6.31 -12.43 -2.48
CA PHE A 26 -7.63 -12.02 -2.97
C PHE A 26 -8.77 -12.45 -2.04
N ASP A 27 -8.64 -13.57 -1.34
CA ASP A 27 -9.61 -14.00 -0.33
C ASP A 27 -9.60 -13.00 0.85
N LYS A 28 -8.43 -12.56 1.36
CA LYS A 28 -8.30 -11.45 2.34
C LYS A 28 -8.76 -10.09 1.82
N LEU A 29 -8.76 -9.85 0.50
CA LEU A 29 -9.25 -8.60 -0.11
C LEU A 29 -10.78 -8.60 -0.34
N ARG A 30 -11.44 -9.75 -0.16
CA ARG A 30 -12.90 -9.93 -0.25
C ARG A 30 -13.54 -10.20 1.11
N GLU A 31 -12.76 -10.18 2.18
CA GLU A 31 -13.28 -10.34 3.55
C GLU A 31 -14.12 -9.10 3.90
N ASP A 32 -15.41 -9.30 4.11
CA ASP A 32 -16.38 -8.25 4.39
C ASP A 32 -17.07 -8.56 5.72
N ASN A 33 -16.53 -7.97 6.80
CA ASN A 33 -17.01 -8.15 8.16
C ASN A 33 -17.39 -6.77 8.73
N GLN A 34 -18.43 -6.72 9.56
CA GLN A 34 -18.92 -5.44 10.10
C GLN A 34 -17.89 -4.73 11.01
N ASP A 35 -16.98 -5.47 11.64
CA ASP A 35 -15.89 -4.98 12.50
C ASP A 35 -14.62 -4.57 11.74
N LEU A 36 -14.50 -4.95 10.46
CA LEU A 36 -13.32 -4.77 9.62
C LEU A 36 -13.45 -3.57 8.67
N LEU A 37 -12.41 -2.74 8.58
CA LEU A 37 -12.21 -1.79 7.49
C LEU A 37 -10.99 -2.21 6.65
N ILE A 38 -11.17 -2.40 5.34
CA ILE A 38 -10.06 -2.64 4.41
C ILE A 38 -9.77 -1.35 3.62
N LEU A 39 -8.58 -0.78 3.82
CA LEU A 39 -8.07 0.32 3.01
C LEU A 39 -6.95 -0.19 2.08
N SER A 40 -6.91 0.30 0.85
CA SER A 40 -5.86 -0.03 -0.11
C SER A 40 -5.28 1.23 -0.72
N PHE A 41 -3.95 1.36 -0.72
CA PHE A 41 -3.25 2.54 -1.21
C PHE A 41 -1.96 2.17 -1.95
N ASP A 42 -1.61 2.99 -2.93
CA ASP A 42 -0.34 2.96 -3.66
C ASP A 42 -0.11 4.33 -4.32
N CYS A 43 1.07 4.56 -4.90
CA CYS A 43 1.44 5.83 -5.51
C CYS A 43 1.83 5.66 -6.98
N GLN A 44 0.92 6.08 -7.88
CA GLN A 44 1.05 5.98 -9.34
C GLN A 44 2.40 6.49 -9.87
N LYS A 45 2.88 5.90 -10.98
CA LYS A 45 4.05 6.41 -11.72
C LYS A 45 3.84 7.89 -12.10
N ASN A 46 4.92 8.67 -12.05
CA ASN A 46 4.91 10.09 -12.41
C ASN A 46 4.44 10.23 -13.87
N LEU A 47 3.59 11.20 -14.15
CA LEU A 47 2.94 11.35 -15.45
C LEU A 47 3.66 12.45 -16.26
N PRO A 48 4.17 12.14 -17.48
CA PRO A 48 5.06 13.04 -18.20
C PRO A 48 4.31 14.21 -18.86
N LEU A 49 4.94 15.38 -18.85
CA LEU A 49 4.52 16.56 -19.60
C LEU A 49 5.61 16.88 -20.65
N PRO A 50 5.33 16.89 -21.96
CA PRO A 50 4.10 16.44 -22.65
C PRO A 50 4.02 14.90 -22.80
N LYS A 51 3.00 14.40 -23.52
CA LYS A 51 2.67 12.97 -23.66
C LYS A 51 2.17 12.60 -25.07
N VAL A 52 2.27 11.32 -25.45
CA VAL A 52 1.67 10.65 -26.64
C VAL A 52 0.81 9.41 -26.23
N ALA A 53 -0.02 8.84 -27.11
CA ALA A 53 -1.20 8.00 -26.80
C ALA A 53 -1.15 6.47 -27.14
N ASP A 54 -1.96 5.65 -26.43
CA ASP A 54 -2.40 4.24 -26.74
C ASP A 54 -3.40 3.70 -25.66
N GLN A 55 -4.48 2.97 -25.98
CA GLN A 55 -5.75 2.79 -25.18
C GLN A 55 -5.69 1.76 -23.99
N SER A 56 -6.74 1.21 -23.30
CA SER A 56 -8.23 1.24 -23.34
C SER A 56 -8.89 0.80 -21.97
N ALA A 57 -10.24 0.88 -21.81
CA ALA A 57 -11.05 0.22 -20.74
C ALA A 57 -11.70 1.12 -19.61
N TYR A 58 -12.73 0.67 -18.87
CA TYR A 58 -13.66 1.54 -18.08
C TYR A 58 -14.39 0.79 -16.92
N TYR A 59 -14.47 1.36 -15.70
CA TYR A 59 -15.67 1.53 -14.80
C TYR A 59 -15.36 1.65 -13.28
N SER A 60 -16.18 2.48 -12.60
CA SER A 60 -15.93 3.17 -11.32
C SER A 60 -16.18 2.38 -10.01
N ARG A 61 -15.53 2.85 -8.93
CA ARG A 61 -15.87 2.72 -7.50
C ARG A 61 -15.45 4.03 -6.80
N GLN A 62 -15.86 4.27 -5.56
CA GLN A 62 -15.36 5.43 -4.80
C GLN A 62 -13.90 5.23 -4.39
N PHE A 63 -13.06 6.24 -4.66
CA PHE A 63 -11.63 6.29 -4.32
C PHE A 63 -11.24 7.73 -3.93
N ASN A 64 -10.13 7.90 -3.20
CA ASN A 64 -9.48 9.20 -2.98
C ASN A 64 -8.13 9.22 -3.70
N SER A 65 -7.89 10.24 -4.52
CA SER A 65 -6.62 10.48 -5.22
C SER A 65 -5.94 11.70 -4.62
N TYR A 66 -4.82 11.47 -3.95
CA TYR A 66 -3.96 12.54 -3.41
C TYR A 66 -3.01 13.00 -4.52
N VAL A 67 -3.07 14.28 -4.89
CA VAL A 67 -2.36 14.84 -6.05
C VAL A 67 -1.42 15.99 -5.64
N TRP A 68 -0.26 16.05 -6.29
CA TRP A 68 0.72 17.12 -6.18
C TRP A 68 1.68 17.08 -7.37
N THR A 69 2.44 18.16 -7.56
CA THR A 69 3.50 18.28 -8.57
C THR A 69 4.89 18.21 -7.92
N GLU A 70 5.93 17.89 -8.70
CA GLU A 70 7.28 17.59 -8.19
C GLU A 70 7.99 18.82 -7.55
N ASP A 71 7.57 20.02 -7.92
CA ASP A 71 7.99 21.30 -7.31
C ASP A 71 7.36 21.55 -5.92
N VAL A 72 6.20 20.94 -5.65
CA VAL A 72 5.47 21.08 -4.38
C VAL A 72 5.90 20.05 -3.35
N ALA A 73 6.09 18.78 -3.74
CA ALA A 73 6.48 17.71 -2.81
C ALA A 73 7.16 16.50 -3.46
N SER A 74 8.00 15.81 -2.68
CA SER A 74 8.70 14.59 -3.11
C SER A 74 7.80 13.36 -3.13
N LYS A 75 8.17 12.33 -3.90
CA LYS A 75 7.45 11.04 -3.94
C LYS A 75 7.97 10.05 -2.87
N GLY A 76 7.95 10.46 -1.60
CA GLY A 76 8.56 9.72 -0.49
C GLY A 76 7.60 9.17 0.57
N ALA A 77 8.17 8.56 1.61
CA ALA A 77 7.43 7.96 2.72
C ALA A 77 6.74 8.98 3.65
N ASN A 78 7.18 10.25 3.72
CA ASN A 78 6.48 11.26 4.54
C ASN A 78 5.14 11.60 3.91
N GLU A 79 5.14 11.68 2.59
CA GLU A 79 4.05 12.09 1.74
C GLU A 79 2.98 10.99 1.74
N ILE A 80 3.35 9.73 1.50
CA ILE A 80 2.39 8.62 1.59
C ILE A 80 1.86 8.41 3.02
N ALA A 81 2.71 8.51 4.04
CA ALA A 81 2.25 8.41 5.43
C ALA A 81 1.27 9.54 5.79
N SER A 82 1.45 10.76 5.27
CA SER A 82 0.52 11.88 5.46
C SER A 82 -0.81 11.67 4.72
N CYS A 83 -0.77 11.18 3.47
CA CYS A 83 -1.98 10.79 2.72
C CYS A 83 -2.78 9.72 3.47
N LEU A 84 -2.12 8.69 4.02
CA LEU A 84 -2.79 7.62 4.76
C LEU A 84 -3.31 8.10 6.12
N TYR A 85 -2.55 8.93 6.85
CA TYR A 85 -3.00 9.54 8.12
C TYR A 85 -4.27 10.36 7.91
N HIS A 86 -4.29 11.21 6.88
CA HIS A 86 -5.48 11.95 6.47
C HIS A 86 -6.65 11.02 6.08
N CYS A 87 -6.37 9.94 5.33
CA CYS A 87 -7.39 8.97 4.93
C CYS A 87 -8.03 8.26 6.13
N LEU A 88 -7.22 7.84 7.11
CA LEU A 88 -7.67 7.20 8.34
C LEU A 88 -8.54 8.14 9.19
N ASN A 89 -8.12 9.39 9.37
CA ASN A 89 -8.87 10.41 10.12
C ASN A 89 -10.20 10.83 9.47
N HIS A 90 -10.42 10.51 8.19
CA HIS A 90 -11.67 10.78 7.45
C HIS A 90 -12.39 9.50 7.00
N SER A 91 -11.99 8.33 7.51
CA SER A 91 -12.69 7.07 7.27
C SER A 91 -13.81 6.87 8.28
N ASN A 92 -14.93 6.27 7.88
CA ASN A 92 -15.91 5.80 8.85
C ASN A 92 -15.35 4.58 9.59
N LEU A 93 -15.23 4.71 10.92
CA LEU A 93 -14.69 3.72 11.84
C LEU A 93 -15.73 3.28 12.89
N ASP A 94 -17.00 3.63 12.71
CA ASP A 94 -18.08 3.25 13.62
C ASP A 94 -18.32 1.74 13.58
N GLY A 95 -18.36 1.13 14.76
CA GLY A 95 -18.43 -0.33 14.92
C GLY A 95 -17.18 -1.10 14.47
N LYS A 96 -16.11 -0.42 14.04
CA LYS A 96 -14.85 -1.06 13.66
C LYS A 96 -13.96 -1.32 14.88
N THR A 97 -13.36 -2.50 14.90
CA THR A 97 -12.23 -2.84 15.79
C THR A 97 -10.94 -3.05 15.00
N LYS A 98 -11.05 -3.44 13.73
CA LYS A 98 -9.92 -3.91 12.94
C LYS A 98 -9.75 -3.14 11.64
N ILE A 99 -8.51 -2.75 11.36
CA ILE A 99 -8.13 -2.12 10.08
C ILE A 99 -7.16 -3.04 9.34
N ARG A 100 -7.40 -3.24 8.04
CA ARG A 100 -6.45 -3.89 7.13
C ARG A 100 -5.97 -2.90 6.09
N LEU A 101 -4.70 -2.54 6.20
CA LEU A 101 -3.97 -1.71 5.25
C LEU A 101 -3.34 -2.60 4.18
N VAL A 102 -3.63 -2.35 2.90
CA VAL A 102 -3.09 -3.11 1.77
C VAL A 102 -2.30 -2.18 0.85
N ALA A 103 -1.00 -2.44 0.68
CA ALA A 103 -0.11 -1.56 -0.06
C ALA A 103 1.02 -2.31 -0.77
N ASP A 104 1.63 -1.66 -1.76
CA ASP A 104 2.75 -2.22 -2.51
C ASP A 104 4.01 -2.48 -1.65
N GLY A 105 4.96 -3.25 -2.19
CA GLY A 105 6.23 -3.59 -1.52
C GLY A 105 7.34 -2.55 -1.59
N CYS A 106 7.09 -1.30 -2.03
CA CYS A 106 8.10 -0.28 -2.23
C CYS A 106 8.67 0.23 -0.90
N GLY A 107 9.93 -0.10 -0.63
CA GLY A 107 10.62 0.33 0.60
C GLY A 107 10.74 1.84 0.76
N GLY A 108 10.84 2.61 -0.33
CA GLY A 108 10.96 4.07 -0.29
C GLY A 108 9.66 4.82 0.07
N GLN A 109 8.51 4.13 0.02
CA GLN A 109 7.17 4.71 0.14
C GLN A 109 6.34 3.95 1.17
N ASN A 110 5.98 2.69 0.87
CA ASN A 110 4.99 1.90 1.62
C ASN A 110 5.60 0.94 2.64
N LYS A 111 6.70 0.25 2.31
CA LYS A 111 7.29 -0.82 3.14
C LYS A 111 8.49 -0.33 3.98
N ASN A 112 8.24 0.54 4.95
CA ASN A 112 9.27 1.11 5.83
C ASN A 112 8.76 1.37 7.26
N SER A 113 9.69 1.75 8.14
CA SER A 113 9.43 2.13 9.53
C SER A 113 8.64 3.43 9.68
N ILE A 114 8.66 4.32 8.68
CA ILE A 114 8.01 5.63 8.74
C ILE A 114 6.48 5.45 8.66
N LEU A 115 6.01 4.59 7.75
CA LEU A 115 4.60 4.20 7.71
C LEU A 115 4.16 3.54 9.03
N LEU A 116 4.98 2.64 9.59
CA LEU A 116 4.67 1.95 10.85
C LEU A 116 4.58 2.92 12.04
N GLY A 117 5.49 3.88 12.15
CA GLY A 117 5.47 4.88 13.21
C GLY A 117 4.29 5.85 13.08
N MET A 118 3.89 6.21 11.85
CA MET A 118 2.65 6.95 11.60
C MET A 118 1.43 6.13 12.04
N VAL A 119 1.30 4.87 11.64
CA VAL A 119 0.17 3.99 12.04
C VAL A 119 0.13 3.81 13.55
N ALA A 120 1.28 3.64 14.22
CA ALA A 120 1.35 3.55 15.68
C ALA A 120 0.94 4.87 16.37
N LYS A 121 1.33 6.03 15.83
CA LYS A 121 0.90 7.34 16.35
C LYS A 121 -0.60 7.54 16.16
N TRP A 122 -1.14 7.19 14.99
CA TRP A 122 -2.57 7.24 14.71
C TRP A 122 -3.38 6.33 15.65
N LEU A 123 -2.92 5.10 15.86
CA LEU A 123 -3.58 4.12 16.74
C LEU A 123 -3.50 4.51 18.23
N HIS A 124 -2.49 5.27 18.62
CA HIS A 124 -2.40 5.89 19.95
C HIS A 124 -3.37 7.06 20.14
N ASP A 125 -3.58 7.87 19.09
CA ASP A 125 -4.38 9.11 19.16
C ASP A 125 -5.88 8.89 18.93
N THR A 126 -6.27 7.78 18.29
CA THR A 126 -7.65 7.53 17.86
C THR A 126 -8.59 7.28 19.04
N GLN A 127 -9.80 7.85 18.96
CA GLN A 127 -10.86 7.64 19.95
C GLN A 127 -11.75 6.43 19.61
N HIS A 128 -11.58 5.85 18.41
CA HIS A 128 -12.29 4.64 17.98
C HIS A 128 -11.71 3.39 18.66
N SER A 129 -12.54 2.37 18.87
CA SER A 129 -12.18 1.13 19.58
C SER A 129 -11.34 0.16 18.73
N ILE A 130 -10.30 0.66 18.08
CA ILE A 130 -9.42 -0.12 17.20
C ILE A 130 -8.37 -0.86 18.03
N ASP A 131 -8.38 -2.19 17.97
CA ASP A 131 -7.44 -3.07 18.69
C ASP A 131 -6.31 -3.58 17.78
N GLN A 132 -6.61 -3.85 16.51
CA GLN A 132 -5.71 -4.47 15.55
C GLN A 132 -5.59 -3.69 14.23
N VAL A 133 -4.35 -3.43 13.81
CA VAL A 133 -4.02 -3.03 12.43
C VAL A 133 -3.19 -4.10 11.73
N GLU A 134 -3.76 -4.74 10.71
CA GLU A 134 -3.03 -5.60 9.77
C GLU A 134 -2.41 -4.75 8.64
N ILE A 135 -1.14 -4.95 8.29
CA ILE A 135 -0.54 -4.41 7.05
C ILE A 135 -0.15 -5.56 6.12
N VAL A 136 -0.78 -5.62 4.96
CA VAL A 136 -0.69 -6.73 4.01
C VAL A 136 0.00 -6.29 2.73
N PHE A 137 1.08 -6.98 2.37
CA PHE A 137 1.84 -6.73 1.14
C PHE A 137 1.55 -7.81 0.08
N PRO A 138 1.16 -7.44 -1.16
CA PRO A 138 0.78 -8.37 -2.23
C PRO A 138 1.98 -9.16 -2.78
N VAL A 139 1.70 -10.32 -3.40
CA VAL A 139 2.72 -11.09 -4.14
C VAL A 139 2.92 -10.45 -5.52
N THR A 140 4.15 -10.05 -5.84
CA THR A 140 4.46 -9.37 -7.11
C THR A 140 4.10 -10.22 -8.34
N GLY A 141 3.62 -9.58 -9.40
CA GLY A 141 3.33 -10.20 -10.71
C GLY A 141 1.95 -10.84 -10.88
N HIS A 142 1.27 -11.25 -9.80
CA HIS A 142 -0.08 -11.87 -9.90
C HIS A 142 -1.12 -11.38 -8.87
N SER A 143 -0.75 -10.46 -7.98
CA SER A 143 -1.68 -9.81 -7.05
C SER A 143 -1.81 -8.34 -7.41
N PHE A 144 -3.03 -7.89 -7.72
CA PHE A 144 -3.36 -6.49 -8.00
C PHE A 144 -4.22 -5.93 -6.85
N ILE A 145 -4.06 -4.65 -6.57
CA ILE A 145 -4.75 -3.90 -5.51
C ILE A 145 -5.82 -2.96 -6.12
N PRO A 146 -6.83 -2.53 -5.34
CA PRO A 146 -7.88 -1.64 -5.83
C PRO A 146 -7.39 -0.33 -6.51
N PRO A 147 -6.31 0.34 -6.04
CA PRO A 147 -5.76 1.52 -6.73
C PRO A 147 -5.27 1.26 -8.16
N ASP A 148 -4.77 0.06 -8.49
CA ASP A 148 -4.30 -0.30 -9.84
C ASP A 148 -5.38 -0.06 -10.90
N ARG A 149 -6.66 -0.25 -10.53
CA ARG A 149 -7.81 0.03 -11.38
C ARG A 149 -7.97 1.52 -11.65
N VAL A 150 -7.81 2.36 -10.63
CA VAL A 150 -7.87 3.83 -10.77
C VAL A 150 -6.75 4.30 -11.67
N PHE A 151 -5.53 3.79 -11.47
CA PHE A 151 -4.37 4.13 -12.29
C PHE A 151 -4.58 3.68 -13.75
N ALA A 152 -5.13 2.48 -13.98
CA ALA A 152 -5.44 2.00 -15.32
C ALA A 152 -6.53 2.84 -16.02
N MET A 153 -7.61 3.22 -15.33
CA MET A 153 -8.66 4.08 -15.89
C MET A 153 -8.15 5.50 -16.17
N THR A 154 -7.47 6.10 -15.20
CA THR A 154 -6.81 7.40 -15.30
C THR A 154 -5.85 7.39 -16.49
N GLU A 155 -4.94 6.42 -16.56
CA GLU A 155 -4.06 6.24 -17.71
C GLU A 155 -4.85 6.17 -19.01
N LYS A 156 -5.88 5.32 -19.10
CA LYS A 156 -6.73 5.15 -20.30
C LYS A 156 -7.35 6.46 -20.77
N GLU A 157 -7.71 7.37 -19.88
CA GLU A 157 -8.34 8.63 -20.25
C GLU A 157 -7.32 9.68 -20.67
N ILE A 158 -6.19 9.76 -19.96
CA ILE A 158 -4.99 10.48 -20.42
C ILE A 158 -4.53 9.91 -21.79
N ARG A 159 -4.71 8.61 -22.06
CA ARG A 159 -4.35 7.92 -23.31
C ARG A 159 -5.28 8.22 -24.49
N ARG A 160 -6.39 8.94 -24.27
CA ARG A 160 -7.24 9.50 -25.35
C ARG A 160 -6.77 10.88 -25.83
N LEU A 161 -5.91 11.56 -25.06
CA LEU A 161 -5.43 12.90 -25.39
C LEU A 161 -4.07 12.81 -26.10
N GLU A 162 -3.97 13.45 -27.27
CA GLU A 162 -2.75 13.48 -28.09
C GLU A 162 -1.64 14.33 -27.47
N THR A 163 -1.99 15.28 -26.61
CA THR A 163 -1.06 16.16 -25.89
C THR A 163 -1.72 16.68 -24.63
N ILE A 164 -0.94 16.83 -23.56
CA ILE A 164 -1.32 17.56 -22.34
C ILE A 164 -0.17 18.52 -22.01
N THR A 165 -0.51 19.78 -21.75
CA THR A 165 0.43 20.88 -21.45
C THR A 165 0.23 21.49 -20.06
N ASN A 166 -0.85 21.15 -19.37
CA ASN A 166 -1.24 21.73 -18.08
C ASN A 166 -1.47 20.60 -17.04
N PRO A 167 -0.86 20.67 -15.84
CA PRO A 167 -1.15 19.75 -14.74
C PRO A 167 -2.64 19.63 -14.37
N GLU A 168 -3.44 20.70 -14.47
CA GLU A 168 -4.86 20.66 -14.12
C GLU A 168 -5.65 19.65 -14.99
N THR A 169 -5.29 19.49 -16.27
CA THR A 169 -5.90 18.48 -17.15
C THR A 169 -5.66 17.04 -16.66
N TYR A 170 -4.54 16.78 -15.97
CA TYR A 170 -4.34 15.49 -15.29
C TYR A 170 -5.26 15.33 -14.07
N ILE A 171 -5.47 16.42 -13.32
CA ILE A 171 -6.30 16.44 -12.10
C ILE A 171 -7.78 16.27 -12.46
N ASP A 172 -8.27 16.88 -13.55
CA ASP A 172 -9.64 16.68 -14.07
C ASP A 172 -9.92 15.22 -14.44
N ILE A 173 -8.95 14.56 -15.09
CA ILE A 173 -9.06 13.14 -15.47
C ILE A 173 -9.01 12.22 -14.25
N MET A 174 -8.16 12.52 -13.27
CA MET A 174 -8.17 11.82 -11.98
C MET A 174 -9.50 12.04 -11.24
N GLY A 175 -10.05 13.27 -11.29
CA GLY A 175 -11.31 13.66 -10.67
C GLY A 175 -12.53 12.95 -11.25
N SER A 176 -12.45 12.58 -12.53
CA SER A 176 -13.45 11.74 -13.21
C SER A 176 -13.49 10.29 -12.68
N ASN A 177 -12.45 9.86 -11.95
CA ASN A 177 -12.26 8.49 -11.49
C ASN A 177 -12.11 8.34 -9.96
N ALA A 178 -11.90 9.43 -9.22
CA ALA A 178 -11.69 9.48 -7.78
C ALA A 178 -11.95 10.88 -7.20
N THR A 179 -12.23 10.98 -5.90
CA THR A 179 -12.25 12.26 -5.18
C THR A 179 -10.83 12.81 -5.08
N ILE A 180 -10.59 14.01 -5.61
CA ILE A 180 -9.27 14.67 -5.52
C ILE A 180 -9.02 15.19 -4.10
N ARG A 181 -7.76 15.10 -3.66
CA ARG A 181 -7.20 15.79 -2.49
C ARG A 181 -5.86 16.42 -2.87
N ARG A 182 -5.70 17.74 -2.74
CA ARG A 182 -4.42 18.41 -3.08
C ARG A 182 -3.46 18.39 -1.89
N LEU A 183 -2.33 17.70 -2.04
CA LEU A 183 -1.30 17.64 -1.01
C LEU A 183 -0.68 19.03 -0.80
N VAL A 184 -0.18 19.30 0.41
CA VAL A 184 0.28 20.62 0.92
C VAL A 184 -0.85 21.64 1.06
N THR A 185 -1.71 21.84 0.05
CA THR A 185 -2.77 22.86 0.07
C THR A 185 -3.97 22.48 0.93
N GLU A 186 -4.47 21.24 0.79
CA GLU A 186 -5.61 20.72 1.55
C GLU A 186 -5.17 19.70 2.61
N VAL A 187 -4.13 18.93 2.28
CA VAL A 187 -3.62 17.82 3.09
C VAL A 187 -2.16 18.10 3.47
N PRO A 188 -1.87 18.51 4.72
CA PRO A 188 -0.51 18.86 5.13
C PRO A 188 0.41 17.63 5.14
N ILE A 189 1.68 17.84 4.79
CA ILE A 189 2.73 16.83 4.89
C ILE A 189 3.40 16.97 6.25
N PHE A 190 3.35 15.93 7.07
CA PHE A 190 4.08 15.88 8.34
C PHE A 190 5.45 15.22 8.14
N ASP A 191 6.45 15.67 8.89
CA ASP A 191 7.78 15.04 8.86
C ASP A 191 7.83 13.77 9.74
N TRP A 192 7.15 12.73 9.26
CA TRP A 192 7.12 11.42 9.91
C TRP A 192 8.52 10.81 10.05
N LYS A 193 9.46 11.05 9.12
CA LYS A 193 10.88 10.66 9.29
C LYS A 193 11.44 11.22 10.60
N SER A 194 11.19 12.49 10.91
CA SER A 194 11.64 13.10 12.16
C SER A 194 10.88 12.58 13.37
N ALA A 195 9.55 12.58 13.34
CA ALA A 195 8.74 12.07 14.46
C ALA A 195 9.05 10.60 14.82
N CYS A 196 9.43 9.77 13.83
CA CYS A 196 9.74 8.36 14.05
C CYS A 196 11.16 8.11 14.57
N ARG A 197 12.12 9.05 14.48
CA ARG A 197 13.52 8.81 14.91
C ARG A 197 13.62 8.48 16.40
N ASP A 198 12.86 9.21 17.22
CA ASP A 198 12.98 9.13 18.68
C ASP A 198 12.06 8.04 19.27
N VAL A 199 10.93 7.75 18.60
CA VAL A 199 9.97 6.72 18.99
C VAL A 199 10.44 5.32 18.58
N LEU A 200 10.91 5.15 17.33
CA LEU A 200 11.35 3.86 16.81
C LEU A 200 12.85 3.66 17.07
N LYS A 201 13.19 3.36 18.33
CA LYS A 201 14.51 2.84 18.72
C LYS A 201 14.94 1.75 17.74
N SER A 202 15.99 2.04 16.96
CA SER A 202 16.64 1.26 15.89
C SER A 202 15.83 0.12 15.26
N THR A 203 15.76 0.05 13.92
CA THR A 203 15.21 -1.12 13.21
C THR A 203 15.99 -2.44 13.44
N GLN A 204 17.06 -2.40 14.23
CA GLN A 204 17.77 -3.57 14.78
C GLN A 204 17.08 -4.15 16.04
N THR A 205 16.33 -3.35 16.81
CA THR A 205 15.60 -3.77 18.02
C THR A 205 14.18 -4.26 17.74
N LEU A 206 13.67 -4.12 16.51
CA LEU A 206 12.54 -4.91 16.04
C LEU A 206 12.96 -6.38 15.90
N HIS A 207 12.14 -7.32 16.36
CA HIS A 207 12.40 -8.77 16.24
C HIS A 207 12.43 -9.30 14.78
N PHE A 208 12.29 -8.42 13.78
CA PHE A 208 12.29 -8.70 12.35
C PHE A 208 12.86 -7.51 11.57
N GLN A 209 13.56 -7.76 10.46
CA GLN A 209 14.16 -6.70 9.64
C GLN A 209 13.26 -6.40 8.42
N ILE A 210 12.55 -5.26 8.47
CA ILE A 210 11.61 -4.77 7.43
C ILE A 210 12.21 -4.86 6.00
N SER A 211 13.51 -4.61 5.87
CA SER A 211 14.25 -4.60 4.59
C SER A 211 14.67 -5.99 4.07
N LYS A 212 14.96 -6.97 4.94
CA LYS A 212 15.42 -8.32 4.51
C LYS A 212 14.29 -9.19 3.98
N THR A 213 13.03 -8.79 4.19
CA THR A 213 11.81 -9.44 3.67
C THR A 213 11.63 -9.30 2.14
N LYS A 214 12.73 -9.43 1.39
CA LYS A 214 12.83 -9.56 -0.08
C LYS A 214 13.56 -10.85 -0.52
N ARG A 215 14.40 -11.47 0.32
CA ARG A 215 15.08 -12.75 0.02
C ARG A 215 15.40 -13.53 1.30
N HIS A 216 14.71 -14.63 1.56
CA HIS A 216 15.22 -15.77 2.34
C HIS A 216 14.55 -17.04 1.82
N SER A 217 15.32 -17.89 1.15
CA SER A 217 14.82 -19.03 0.36
C SER A 217 14.93 -20.36 1.13
N GLU A 218 14.36 -20.43 2.32
CA GLU A 218 14.38 -21.62 3.17
C GLU A 218 12.96 -22.10 3.46
N LEU A 219 12.62 -23.24 2.87
CA LEU A 219 11.30 -23.88 2.99
C LEU A 219 11.27 -24.80 4.20
N SER A 220 10.72 -24.32 5.32
CA SER A 220 10.14 -25.19 6.35
C SER A 220 8.88 -24.57 6.94
N SER A 221 7.81 -25.38 7.01
CA SER A 221 6.45 -25.01 7.43
C SER A 221 5.73 -23.93 6.59
N ILE A 222 4.48 -24.19 6.22
CA ILE A 222 3.58 -23.16 5.66
C ILE A 222 3.04 -22.31 6.81
N LYS A 223 3.85 -21.34 7.24
CA LYS A 223 3.40 -20.21 8.05
C LYS A 223 3.40 -18.96 7.17
N GLN A 224 2.34 -18.15 7.24
CA GLN A 224 2.42 -16.79 6.74
C GLN A 224 3.51 -16.07 7.55
N ASN A 225 4.40 -15.32 6.90
CA ASN A 225 5.44 -14.60 7.61
C ASN A 225 4.84 -13.36 8.26
N VAL A 226 4.37 -13.59 9.49
CA VAL A 226 3.65 -12.66 10.35
C VAL A 226 4.64 -12.02 11.31
N ALA A 227 4.81 -10.71 11.18
CA ALA A 227 5.59 -9.89 12.09
C ALA A 227 4.63 -9.10 12.98
N LYS A 228 4.47 -9.55 14.23
CA LYS A 228 3.67 -8.89 15.27
C LYS A 228 4.53 -7.92 16.05
N SER A 229 4.00 -6.74 16.36
CA SER A 229 4.65 -5.69 17.15
C SER A 229 3.63 -5.06 18.09
N TRP A 230 4.01 -4.91 19.35
CA TRP A 230 3.17 -4.38 20.43
C TRP A 230 3.57 -2.93 20.71
N PHE A 231 2.60 -2.02 20.76
CA PHE A 231 2.82 -0.62 21.07
C PHE A 231 2.08 -0.28 22.38
N GLY A 232 2.74 -0.58 23.49
CA GLY A 232 2.11 -0.59 24.83
C GLY A 232 1.24 -1.84 25.06
N GLU A 233 0.51 -1.86 26.17
CA GLU A 233 -0.29 -3.02 26.60
C GLU A 233 -1.64 -3.18 25.86
N LYS A 234 -2.04 -2.19 25.06
CA LYS A 234 -3.41 -2.09 24.50
C LYS A 234 -3.53 -2.32 22.99
N PHE A 235 -2.45 -2.25 22.22
CA PHE A 235 -2.53 -2.10 20.76
C PHE A 235 -1.65 -3.07 19.99
N HIS A 236 -2.20 -3.66 18.92
CA HIS A 236 -1.56 -4.72 18.17
C HIS A 236 -1.38 -4.36 16.68
N ILE A 237 -0.12 -4.31 16.22
CA ILE A 237 0.20 -4.09 14.80
C ILE A 237 0.81 -5.37 14.21
N GLU A 238 0.26 -5.82 13.07
CA GLU A 238 0.59 -7.10 12.45
C GLU A 238 0.90 -6.96 10.97
N MET A 239 2.18 -7.06 10.61
CA MET A 239 2.59 -7.13 9.21
C MET A 239 2.47 -8.57 8.70
N ILE A 240 1.68 -8.76 7.65
CA ILE A 240 1.50 -10.04 6.96
C ILE A 240 2.25 -9.99 5.64
N PHE A 241 3.38 -10.67 5.57
CA PHE A 241 4.20 -10.73 4.37
C PHE A 241 3.87 -11.97 3.52
N ALA A 242 3.29 -11.73 2.33
CA ALA A 242 3.16 -12.75 1.29
C ALA A 242 4.51 -12.93 0.55
N ILE A 243 5.54 -13.41 1.27
CA ILE A 243 6.89 -13.65 0.74
C ILE A 243 6.85 -14.67 -0.41
N HIS A 244 7.78 -14.56 -1.37
CA HIS A 244 8.03 -15.53 -2.44
C HIS A 244 8.59 -16.87 -1.93
#